data_AF-A0A2S2QRD7-F1
#
_entry.id   AF-A0A2S2QRD7-F1
#
_cell.length_a   1.000
_cell.length_b   1.000
_cell.length_c   1.000
_cell.angle_alpha   90.00
_cell.angle_beta   90.00
_cell.angle_gamma   90.00
#
_symmetry.space_group_name_H-M   'P 1'
#
loop_
_entity.id
_entity.type
_entity.pdbx_description
1 polymer ?
#
loop_
_entity_poly.entity_id
_entity_poly.type
_entity_poly.pdbx_seq_one_letter_code
_entity_poly.pdbx_strand_id
1 'polypeptide(L)'
;FFVIMEFIFSEKETKLLIIVNYKFGFQKNLADNIQRWICTKRKCKAYVKLNGDCLCEEVLTYNHESEDDGKLVRQQLTNSLKRKCDKLITDRPSKIIRKETASNSHSESLLQNDINRVRKNLNAAKLRTIPKLPSNLEELHKC
;
A
#
# COMPACT_ATOMS: atom_id res chain seq x y z
N PHE A 1 -20.54 -7.29 -17.66
CA PHE A 1 -19.30 -6.50 -17.45
C PHE A 1 -18.73 -6.87 -16.10
N PHE A 2 -17.53 -7.46 -16.04
CA PHE A 2 -16.84 -7.76 -14.79
C PHE A 2 -15.96 -6.55 -14.46
N VAL A 3 -16.32 -5.79 -13.43
CA VAL A 3 -15.44 -4.73 -12.91
C VAL A 3 -14.36 -5.41 -12.08
N ILE A 4 -13.10 -5.30 -12.49
CA ILE A 4 -11.97 -5.84 -11.72
C ILE A 4 -11.83 -5.00 -10.45
N MET A 5 -12.06 -5.64 -9.31
CA MET A 5 -11.91 -5.06 -7.98
C MET A 5 -10.74 -5.72 -7.28
N GLU A 6 -9.79 -4.92 -6.82
CA GLU A 6 -8.63 -5.41 -6.08
C GLU A 6 -8.51 -4.73 -4.73
N PHE A 7 -7.98 -5.47 -3.76
CA PHE A 7 -7.65 -4.92 -2.45
C PHE A 7 -6.14 -4.74 -2.32
N ILE A 8 -5.73 -3.52 -2.00
CA ILE A 8 -4.35 -3.21 -1.62
C ILE A 8 -4.34 -2.62 -0.21
N PHE A 9 -3.14 -2.28 0.28
CA PHE A 9 -2.98 -1.62 1.57
C PHE A 9 -2.41 -0.23 1.40
N SER A 10 -2.79 0.68 2.30
CA SER A 10 -2.21 2.01 2.38
C SER A 10 -0.81 1.95 3.00
N GLU A 11 -0.10 3.08 2.98
CA GLU A 11 1.18 3.23 3.67
C GLU A 11 1.08 3.02 5.19
N LYS A 12 -0.14 3.20 5.74
CA LYS A 12 -0.48 2.98 7.15
C LYS A 12 -1.12 1.60 7.40
N GLU A 13 -0.97 0.67 6.46
CA GLU A 13 -1.46 -0.71 6.55
C GLU A 13 -2.99 -0.85 6.64
N THR A 14 -3.73 0.19 6.26
CA THR A 14 -5.20 0.12 6.15
C THR A 14 -5.61 -0.42 4.79
N LYS A 15 -6.66 -1.25 4.72
CA LYS A 15 -7.18 -1.75 3.44
C LYS A 15 -7.67 -0.60 2.54
N LEU A 16 -7.42 -0.73 1.24
CA LEU A 16 -7.89 0.14 0.17
C LEU A 16 -8.49 -0.72 -0.94
N LEU A 17 -9.58 -0.25 -1.51
CA LEU A 17 -10.23 -0.83 -2.68
C LEU A 17 -9.74 -0.10 -3.94
N ILE A 18 -9.37 -0.86 -4.96
CA ILE A 18 -8.96 -0.37 -6.28
C ILE A 18 -10.03 -0.76 -7.30
N ILE A 19 -10.56 0.24 -7.99
CA ILE A 19 -11.48 0.07 -9.11
C ILE A 19 -10.95 0.93 -10.26
N VAL A 20 -10.53 0.29 -11.36
CA VAL A 20 -10.00 0.99 -12.56
C VAL A 20 -8.93 2.03 -12.17
N ASN A 21 -7.95 1.62 -11.35
CA ASN A 21 -6.86 2.46 -10.84
C ASN A 21 -7.27 3.66 -9.95
N TYR A 22 -8.52 3.72 -9.51
CA TYR A 22 -8.97 4.66 -8.48
C TYR A 22 -8.90 4.03 -7.09
N LYS A 23 -8.32 4.78 -6.14
CA LYS A 23 -8.18 4.35 -4.73
C LYS A 23 -9.37 4.79 -3.89
N PHE A 24 -10.04 3.84 -3.27
CA PHE A 24 -11.08 4.05 -2.29
C PHE A 24 -10.66 3.56 -0.90
N GLY A 25 -10.88 4.39 0.11
CA GLY A 25 -10.67 4.07 1.51
C GLY A 25 -11.99 3.75 2.19
N PHE A 26 -11.97 2.81 3.14
CA PHE A 26 -13.12 2.53 3.97
C PHE A 26 -13.53 3.79 4.76
N GLN A 27 -14.81 4.14 4.71
CA GLN A 27 -15.36 5.26 5.47
C GLN A 27 -16.12 4.77 6.70
N LYS A 28 -17.15 3.93 6.49
CA LYS A 28 -18.04 3.44 7.55
C LYS A 28 -18.92 2.29 7.07
N ASN A 29 -19.51 1.58 8.02
CA ASN A 29 -20.64 0.69 7.76
C ASN A 29 -21.96 1.49 7.76
N LEU A 30 -22.89 1.07 6.91
CA LEU A 30 -24.28 1.53 6.84
C LEU A 30 -25.20 0.45 7.43
N ALA A 31 -26.51 0.66 7.34
CA ALA A 31 -27.49 -0.39 7.64
C ALA A 31 -27.24 -1.63 6.76
N ASP A 32 -27.75 -2.79 7.22
CA ASP A 32 -27.65 -4.07 6.51
C ASP A 32 -26.23 -4.54 6.22
N ASN A 33 -25.26 -4.15 7.07
CA ASN A 33 -23.83 -4.48 6.93
C ASN A 33 -23.18 -3.98 5.63
N ILE A 34 -23.77 -2.98 4.97
CA ILE A 34 -23.22 -2.40 3.76
C ILE A 34 -22.02 -1.52 4.11
N GLN A 35 -20.86 -1.79 3.50
CA GLN A 35 -19.65 -1.01 3.66
C GLN A 35 -19.59 0.13 2.67
N ARG A 36 -19.35 1.36 3.14
CA ARG A 36 -19.13 2.52 2.27
C ARG A 36 -17.63 2.82 2.15
N TRP A 37 -17.17 2.89 0.91
CA TRP A 37 -15.81 3.22 0.50
C TRP A 37 -15.82 4.53 -0.28
N ILE A 38 -14.95 5.47 0.06
CA ILE A 38 -14.89 6.79 -0.58
C ILE A 38 -13.57 7.00 -1.28
N CYS A 39 -13.56 7.78 -2.35
CA CYS A 39 -12.31 8.13 -3.02
C CYS A 39 -11.33 8.78 -2.03
N THR A 40 -10.06 8.37 -2.10
CA THR A 40 -9.01 8.88 -1.21
C THR A 40 -8.60 10.33 -1.50
N LYS A 41 -9.00 10.91 -2.65
CA LYS A 41 -8.72 12.31 -2.98
C LYS A 41 -9.75 13.24 -2.32
N ARG A 42 -9.27 14.21 -1.52
CA ARG A 42 -10.08 15.09 -0.66
C ARG A 42 -11.25 15.83 -1.34
N LYS A 43 -11.14 16.17 -2.62
CA LYS A 43 -12.18 16.90 -3.37
C LYS A 43 -13.06 15.99 -4.23
N CYS A 44 -12.75 14.71 -4.30
CA CYS A 44 -13.50 13.76 -5.09
C CYS A 44 -14.70 13.26 -4.28
N LYS A 45 -15.88 13.29 -4.91
CA LYS A 45 -17.12 12.81 -4.29
C LYS A 45 -17.45 11.37 -4.67
N ALA A 46 -16.58 10.72 -5.44
CA ALA A 46 -16.78 9.34 -5.85
C ALA A 46 -16.80 8.41 -4.63
N TYR A 47 -17.73 7.46 -4.63
CA TYR A 47 -17.86 6.46 -3.58
C TYR A 47 -18.44 5.16 -4.14
N VAL A 48 -18.25 4.09 -3.38
CA VAL A 48 -18.69 2.74 -3.67
C VAL A 48 -19.29 2.13 -2.41
N LYS A 49 -20.37 1.36 -2.56
CA LYS A 49 -20.98 0.57 -1.50
C LYS A 49 -20.84 -0.92 -1.82
N LEU A 50 -20.32 -1.67 -0.86
CA LEU A 50 -20.17 -3.11 -0.94
C LEU A 50 -21.06 -3.79 0.10
N ASN A 51 -21.72 -4.90 -0.27
CA ASN A 51 -22.31 -5.84 0.68
C ASN A 51 -21.50 -7.14 0.62
N GLY A 52 -20.66 -7.37 1.63
CA GLY A 52 -19.59 -8.35 1.53
C GLY A 52 -18.64 -8.00 0.38
N ASP A 53 -18.49 -8.92 -0.56
CA ASP A 53 -17.65 -8.74 -1.77
C ASP A 53 -18.46 -8.28 -3.00
N CYS A 54 -19.78 -8.08 -2.85
CA CYS A 54 -20.66 -7.67 -3.94
C CYS A 54 -20.78 -6.14 -4.01
N LEU A 55 -20.61 -5.60 -5.22
CA LEU A 55 -20.84 -4.19 -5.51
C LEU A 55 -22.35 -3.90 -5.55
N CYS A 56 -22.83 -3.04 -4.64
CA CYS A 56 -24.26 -2.68 -4.56
C CYS A 56 -24.57 -1.36 -5.27
N GLU A 57 -23.70 -0.36 -5.09
CA GLU A 57 -23.92 0.99 -5.60
C GLU A 57 -22.58 1.67 -5.81
N GLU A 58 -22.48 2.45 -6.87
CA GLU A 58 -21.31 3.25 -7.16
C GLU A 58 -21.69 4.62 -7.72
N VAL A 59 -20.90 5.62 -7.33
CA VAL A 59 -20.88 6.93 -7.96
C VAL A 59 -19.45 7.19 -8.35
N LEU A 60 -19.15 7.05 -9.64
CA LEU A 60 -17.79 7.14 -10.19
C LEU A 60 -17.52 8.47 -10.92
N THR A 61 -18.11 9.56 -10.43
CA THR A 61 -17.84 10.90 -11.00
C THR A 61 -16.54 11.47 -10.41
N TYR A 62 -15.45 11.26 -11.13
CA TYR A 62 -14.13 11.73 -10.73
C TYR A 62 -13.88 13.17 -11.19
N ASN A 63 -13.17 13.94 -10.37
CA ASN A 63 -12.64 15.26 -10.72
C ASN A 63 -11.10 15.26 -10.78
N HIS A 64 -10.52 14.07 -11.01
CA HIS A 64 -9.10 13.85 -11.12
C HIS A 64 -8.82 12.60 -11.96
N GLU A 65 -7.61 12.51 -12.49
CA GLU A 65 -7.13 11.34 -13.21
C GLU A 65 -6.95 10.13 -12.28
N SER A 66 -7.02 8.94 -12.85
CA SER A 66 -6.69 7.69 -12.15
C SER A 66 -5.24 7.69 -11.67
N GLU A 67 -4.90 6.76 -10.79
CA GLU A 67 -3.50 6.56 -10.45
C GLU A 67 -2.73 5.94 -11.61
N ASP A 68 -1.45 6.26 -11.67
CA ASP A 68 -0.50 5.62 -12.59
C ASP A 68 -0.22 4.18 -12.14
N ASP A 69 -0.19 3.24 -13.10
CA ASP A 69 0.03 1.81 -12.83
C ASP A 69 1.34 1.59 -12.10
N GLY A 70 2.42 2.26 -12.53
CA GLY A 70 3.73 2.21 -11.86
C GLY A 70 3.65 2.61 -10.39
N LYS A 71 2.84 3.63 -10.04
CA LYS A 71 2.61 4.03 -8.64
C LYS A 71 1.87 2.94 -7.84
N LEU A 72 0.86 2.29 -8.42
CA LEU A 72 0.10 1.22 -7.75
C LEU A 72 0.96 -0.03 -7.54
N VAL A 73 1.66 -0.48 -8.58
CA VAL A 73 2.60 -1.61 -8.50
C VAL A 73 3.70 -1.33 -7.48
N ARG A 74 4.27 -0.12 -7.48
CA ARG A 74 5.28 0.29 -6.49
C ARG A 74 4.73 0.24 -5.07
N GLN A 75 3.48 0.66 -4.86
CA GLN A 75 2.82 0.61 -3.55
C GLN A 75 2.62 -0.83 -3.09
N GLN A 76 2.09 -1.70 -3.94
CA GLN A 76 1.92 -3.14 -3.67
C GLN A 76 3.27 -3.79 -3.32
N LEU A 77 4.30 -3.55 -4.13
CA LEU A 77 5.66 -4.05 -3.91
C LEU A 77 6.22 -3.57 -2.56
N THR A 78 6.13 -2.27 -2.28
CA THR A 78 6.60 -1.69 -1.02
C THR A 78 5.89 -2.31 0.18
N ASN A 79 4.57 -2.48 0.12
CA ASN A 79 3.79 -3.06 1.20
C ASN A 79 4.13 -4.52 1.44
N SER A 80 4.28 -5.31 0.38
CA SER A 80 4.71 -6.71 0.49
C SER A 80 6.07 -6.82 1.19
N LEU A 81 7.02 -5.97 0.78
CA LEU A 81 8.35 -5.93 1.38
C LEU A 81 8.35 -5.49 2.85
N LYS A 82 7.55 -4.47 3.20
CA LYS A 82 7.41 -4.00 4.59
C LYS A 82 6.92 -5.11 5.52
N ARG A 83 5.95 -5.92 5.09
CA ARG A 83 5.42 -7.06 5.87
C ARG A 83 6.41 -8.20 6.10
N LYS A 84 7.34 -8.38 5.17
CA LYS A 84 8.38 -9.41 5.23
C LYS A 84 9.66 -8.88 5.90
N CYS A 85 9.70 -7.61 6.28
CA CYS A 85 10.92 -6.90 6.66
C CYS A 85 11.61 -7.53 7.87
N ASP A 86 10.84 -7.93 8.88
CA ASP A 86 11.37 -8.52 10.12
C ASP A 86 12.20 -9.77 9.86
N LYS A 87 11.77 -10.60 8.90
CA LYS A 87 12.45 -11.85 8.52
C LYS A 87 13.67 -11.62 7.62
N LEU A 88 13.76 -10.45 6.99
CA LEU A 88 14.76 -10.13 5.96
C LEU A 88 15.68 -8.99 6.41
N ILE A 89 15.77 -8.72 7.72
CA ILE A 89 16.47 -7.56 8.26
C ILE A 89 17.95 -7.54 7.89
N THR A 90 18.62 -8.70 7.93
CA THR A 90 20.04 -8.89 7.60
C THR A 90 20.32 -8.95 6.10
N ASP A 91 19.31 -9.25 5.28
CA ASP A 91 19.49 -9.44 3.84
C ASP A 91 19.76 -8.12 3.10
N ARG A 92 20.58 -8.18 2.05
CA ARG A 92 20.87 -7.00 1.23
C ARG A 92 19.59 -6.52 0.52
N PRO A 93 19.24 -5.21 0.59
CA PRO A 93 18.02 -4.67 -0.03
C PRO A 93 17.87 -5.00 -1.51
N SER A 94 18.96 -5.00 -2.29
CA SER A 94 18.91 -5.34 -3.71
C SER A 94 18.47 -6.78 -3.99
N LYS A 95 18.90 -7.74 -3.15
CA LYS A 95 18.52 -9.16 -3.27
C LYS A 95 17.04 -9.35 -2.98
N ILE A 96 16.56 -8.71 -1.90
CA ILE A 96 15.16 -8.74 -1.47
C ILE A 96 14.26 -8.16 -2.58
N ILE A 97 14.59 -6.96 -3.06
CA ILE A 97 13.79 -6.28 -4.09
C ILE A 97 13.74 -7.12 -5.37
N ARG A 98 14.88 -7.64 -5.84
CA ARG A 98 14.95 -8.46 -7.05
C ARG A 98 14.07 -9.71 -6.95
N LYS A 99 14.08 -10.39 -5.79
CA LYS A 99 13.26 -11.57 -5.54
C LYS A 99 11.77 -11.23 -5.59
N GLU A 100 11.38 -10.13 -4.97
CA GLU A 100 9.98 -9.71 -4.92
C GLU A 100 9.48 -9.20 -6.28
N THR A 101 10.30 -8.45 -7.02
CA THR A 101 9.95 -8.01 -8.39
C THR A 101 9.81 -9.19 -9.34
N ALA A 102 10.69 -10.19 -9.25
CA ALA A 102 10.59 -11.40 -10.06
C ALA A 102 9.34 -12.24 -9.75
N SER A 103 8.77 -12.08 -8.56
CA SER A 103 7.53 -12.77 -8.15
C SER A 103 6.26 -11.96 -8.49
N ASN A 104 6.40 -10.73 -9.00
CA ASN A 104 5.28 -9.83 -9.29
C ASN A 104 5.08 -9.72 -10.82
N SER A 105 3.92 -10.18 -11.30
CA SER A 105 3.52 -10.17 -12.71
C SER A 105 3.42 -8.78 -13.33
N HIS A 106 3.28 -7.72 -12.54
CA HIS A 106 3.13 -6.34 -13.01
C HIS A 106 4.42 -5.52 -12.88
N SER A 107 5.57 -6.17 -12.66
CA SER A 107 6.85 -5.49 -12.45
C SER A 107 7.36 -4.71 -13.67
N GLU A 108 6.82 -4.96 -14.87
CA GLU A 108 7.16 -4.24 -16.11
C GLU A 108 6.84 -2.75 -16.05
N SER A 109 5.85 -2.35 -15.25
CA SER A 109 5.45 -0.94 -15.07
C SER A 109 6.41 -0.14 -14.18
N LEU A 110 7.43 -0.77 -13.59
CA LEU A 110 8.35 -0.13 -12.65
C LEU A 110 9.55 0.48 -13.38
N LEU A 111 9.78 1.77 -13.16
CA LEU A 111 11.00 2.44 -13.63
C LEU A 111 12.13 2.33 -12.60
N GLN A 112 13.36 2.61 -13.03
CA GLN A 112 14.54 2.61 -12.14
C GLN A 112 14.35 3.54 -10.93
N ASN A 113 13.66 4.67 -11.13
CA ASN A 113 13.32 5.61 -10.06
C ASN A 113 12.35 4.99 -9.02
N ASP A 114 11.44 4.12 -9.44
CA ASP A 114 10.55 3.40 -8.54
C ASP A 114 11.31 2.41 -7.67
N ILE A 115 12.24 1.65 -8.27
CA ILE A 115 13.13 0.74 -7.55
C ILE A 115 13.95 1.49 -6.48
N ASN A 116 14.43 2.69 -6.80
CA ASN A 116 15.13 3.55 -5.84
C ASN A 116 14.23 3.98 -4.68
N ARG A 117 12.96 4.32 -4.95
CA ARG A 117 11.97 4.67 -3.91
C ARG A 117 11.63 3.46 -3.03
N VAL A 118 11.43 2.29 -3.63
CA VAL A 118 11.19 1.02 -2.90
C VAL A 118 12.34 0.73 -1.96
N ARG A 119 13.59 0.88 -2.42
CA ARG A 119 14.78 0.69 -1.59
C ARG A 119 14.83 1.63 -0.39
N LYS A 120 14.52 2.93 -0.59
CA LYS A 120 14.45 3.91 0.52
C LYS A 120 13.39 3.50 1.54
N ASN A 121 12.20 3.11 1.08
CA ASN A 121 11.10 2.68 1.96
C ASN A 121 11.41 1.39 2.72
N LEU A 122 12.09 0.43 2.08
CA LEU A 122 12.55 -0.80 2.72
C LEU A 122 13.59 -0.51 3.81
N ASN A 123 14.59 0.33 3.53
CA ASN A 123 15.58 0.71 4.54
C ASN A 123 14.93 1.43 5.73
N ALA A 124 13.99 2.35 5.47
CA ALA A 124 13.24 3.01 6.53
C ALA A 124 12.35 2.03 7.33
N ALA A 125 11.91 0.92 6.74
CA ALA A 125 11.23 -0.14 7.47
C ALA A 125 12.20 -0.93 8.35
N LYS A 126 13.37 -1.34 7.81
CA LYS A 126 14.42 -2.01 8.58
C LYS A 126 14.91 -1.19 9.77
N LEU A 127 15.09 0.11 9.59
CA LEU A 127 15.54 0.98 10.69
C LEU A 127 14.50 1.11 11.82
N ARG A 128 13.21 0.90 11.53
CA ARG A 128 12.16 0.91 12.57
C ARG A 128 12.15 -0.34 13.44
N THR A 129 12.72 -1.45 12.96
CA THR A 129 12.79 -2.72 13.69
C THR A 129 14.08 -2.84 14.51
N ILE A 130 15.12 -2.05 14.17
CA ILE A 130 16.37 -1.99 14.92
C ILE A 130 16.16 -1.06 16.12
N PRO A 131 16.57 -1.47 17.34
CA PRO A 131 16.49 -0.60 18.51
C PRO A 131 17.32 0.67 18.30
N LYS A 132 16.83 1.80 18.83
CA LYS A 132 17.58 3.05 18.78
C LYS A 132 18.86 2.89 19.60
N LEU A 133 19.96 3.41 19.06
CA LEU A 133 21.21 3.49 19.81
C LEU A 133 20.96 4.39 21.05
N PRO A 134 21.44 4.01 22.24
CA PRO A 134 21.38 4.87 23.42
C PRO A 134 22.07 6.20 23.11
N SER A 135 21.42 7.29 23.50
CA SER A 135 21.87 8.66 23.19
C SER A 135 22.85 9.20 24.25
N ASN A 136 22.96 8.52 25.39
CA ASN A 136 23.83 8.89 26.49
C ASN A 136 24.28 7.65 27.29
N LEU A 137 25.27 7.84 28.17
CA LEU A 137 25.86 6.78 28.99
C LEU A 137 24.83 6.13 29.92
N GLU A 138 23.88 6.90 30.44
CA GLU A 138 22.86 6.40 31.36
C GLU A 138 21.87 5.45 30.67
N GLU A 139 21.47 5.76 29.43
CA GLU A 139 20.66 4.88 28.59
C GLU A 139 21.41 3.60 28.21
N LEU A 140 22.73 3.69 27.96
CA LEU A 140 23.55 2.53 27.65
C LEU A 140 23.58 1.53 28.81
N HIS A 141 23.67 2.02 30.05
CA HIS A 141 23.70 1.18 31.25
C HIS A 141 22.32 0.57 31.59
N LYS A 142 21.24 1.00 30.92
CA LYS A 142 19.87 0.48 31.09
C LYS A 142 19.44 -0.51 29.99
N CYS A 143 20.25 -0.68 28.94
CA CYS A 143 20.02 -1.62 27.82
C CYS A 143 20.64 -2.98 28.11
#